data_AF-K2GRE8-F1
#
_entry.id   AF-K2GRE8-F1
#
_cell.length_a   1.000
_cell.length_b   1.000
_cell.length_c   1.000
_cell.angle_alpha   90.00
_cell.angle_beta   90.00
_cell.angle_gamma   90.00
#
_symmetry.space_group_name_H-M   'P 1'
#
loop_
_entity.id
_entity.type
_entity.pdbx_description
1 polymer ?
#
loop_
_entity_poly.entity_id
_entity_poly.type
_entity_poly.pdbx_seq_one_letter_code
_entity_poly.pdbx_strand_id
1 'polypeptide(L)' 'MAKVIRFTILWTEQLMESRRIHLFDMKTQSRISFNHELIERAPRWTVEKELITFLQSKERKIDSGYYDGKKHAS' A
#
# COMPACT_ATOMS: atom_id res chain seq x y z
N MET A 1 -22.89 2.35 -9.83
CA MET A 1 -21.93 3.09 -8.98
C MET A 1 -20.51 2.75 -9.39
N ALA A 2 -19.68 3.74 -9.73
CA ALA A 2 -18.25 3.52 -9.87
C ALA A 2 -17.66 3.16 -8.50
N LYS A 3 -16.88 2.08 -8.39
CA LYS A 3 -16.09 1.79 -7.19
C LYS A 3 -15.03 2.89 -7.07
N VAL A 4 -15.27 3.89 -6.22
CA VAL A 4 -14.23 4.86 -5.88
C VAL A 4 -13.11 4.09 -5.20
N ILE A 5 -11.90 4.16 -5.75
CA ILE A 5 -10.73 3.56 -5.16
C ILE A 5 -10.39 4.39 -3.91
N ARG A 6 -10.57 3.82 -2.72
CA ARG A 6 -10.35 4.51 -1.44
C ARG A 6 -8.88 4.81 -1.16
N PHE A 7 -7.99 3.91 -1.57
CA PHE A 7 -6.57 3.97 -1.24
C PHE A 7 -5.72 4.27 -2.47
N THR A 8 -4.72 5.11 -2.30
CA THR A 8 -3.70 5.37 -3.33
C THR A 8 -2.31 5.12 -2.72
N ILE A 9 -1.50 4.26 -3.36
CA ILE A 9 -0.08 4.14 -3.01
C ILE A 9 0.62 5.38 -3.54
N LEU A 10 1.30 6.10 -2.65
CA LEU A 10 2.07 7.29 -2.99
C LEU A 10 3.49 6.90 -3.42
N TRP A 11 4.18 6.13 -2.58
CA TRP A 11 5.48 5.51 -2.88
C TRP A 11 5.76 4.34 -1.95
N THR A 12 6.80 3.56 -2.27
CA THR A 12 7.37 2.52 -1.42
C THR A 12 8.84 2.80 -1.12
N GLU A 13 9.29 2.37 0.05
CA GLU A 13 10.69 2.46 0.47
C GLU A 13 11.20 1.03 0.72
N GLN A 14 12.22 0.63 -0.05
CA GLN A 14 12.93 -0.63 0.20
C GLN A 14 13.84 -0.47 1.41
N LEU A 15 13.54 -1.21 2.48
CA LEU A 15 14.38 -1.41 3.66
C LEU A 15 15.20 -2.70 3.49
N MET A 16 16.20 -2.94 4.35
CA MET A 16 17.11 -4.09 4.21
C MET A 16 16.37 -5.44 4.19
N GLU A 17 15.38 -5.60 5.06
CA GLU A 17 14.60 -6.84 5.18
C GLU A 17 13.11 -6.65 4.88
N SER A 18 12.69 -5.42 4.54
CA SER A 18 11.27 -5.10 4.40
C SER A 18 10.98 -4.02 3.36
N ARG A 19 9.71 -3.80 3.08
CA ARG A 19 9.24 -2.71 2.23
C ARG A 19 8.22 -1.87 2.97
N ARG A 20 8.50 -0.60 3.18
CA ARG A 20 7.54 0.34 3.76
C ARG A 20 6.65 0.91 2.65
N ILE A 21 5.35 0.92 2.90
CA ILE A 21 4.35 1.42 1.96
C ILE A 21 3.78 2.72 2.53
N HIS A 22 3.75 3.76 1.70
CA HIS A 22 3.13 5.04 2.01
C HIS A 22 1.86 5.20 1.19
N LEU A 23 0.73 5.37 1.86
CA LEU A 23 -0.60 5.42 1.25
C LEU A 23 -1.33 6.71 1.64
N PHE A 24 -2.29 7.06 0.80
CA PHE A 24 -3.30 8.06 1.10
C PHE A 24 -4.68 7.38 1.17
N ASP A 25 -5.36 7.48 2.31
CA ASP A 25 -6.77 7.10 2.44
C ASP A 25 -7.63 8.32 2.09
N MET A 26 -8.29 8.26 0.93
CA MET A 26 -9.13 9.35 0.42
C MET A 26 -10.38 9.57 1.27
N LYS A 27 -10.85 8.55 2.01
CA LYS A 27 -12.04 8.65 2.86
C LYS A 27 -11.76 9.48 4.10
N THR A 28 -10.61 9.23 4.74
CA THR A 28 -10.18 9.95 5.96
C THR A 28 -9.28 11.14 5.66
N GLN A 29 -8.89 11.32 4.40
CA GLN A 29 -7.91 12.33 3.95
C GLN A 29 -6.60 12.27 4.72
N SER A 30 -6.17 11.07 5.11
CA SER A 30 -4.99 10.86 5.94
C SER A 30 -3.91 10.07 5.22
N ARG A 31 -2.66 10.36 5.57
CA ARG A 31 -1.49 9.56 5.16
C ARG A 31 -1.32 8.40 6.13
N ILE A 32 -1.09 7.22 5.58
CA ILE A 32 -0.86 5.99 6.32
C ILE A 32 0.50 5.43 5.87
N SER A 33 1.32 4.96 6.80
CA SER A 33 2.61 4.36 6.48
C SER A 33 2.86 3.16 7.37
N PHE A 34 3.22 2.03 6.76
CA PHE A 34 3.51 0.80 7.49
C PHE A 34 4.47 -0.08 6.69
N ASN A 35 5.15 -1.00 7.39
CA ASN A 35 5.94 -2.02 6.74
C ASN A 35 5.00 -3.11 6.20
N HIS A 36 5.18 -3.53 4.95
CA HIS A 36 4.30 -4.47 4.24
C HIS A 36 4.08 -5.76 5.03
N GLU A 37 5.14 -6.31 5.61
CA GLU A 37 5.11 -7.54 6.42
C GLU A 37 4.33 -7.41 7.74
N LEU A 38 4.19 -6.19 8.26
CA LEU A 38 3.44 -5.95 9.49
C LEU A 38 1.93 -5.93 9.24
N ILE A 39 1.47 -5.88 7.99
CA ILE A 39 0.05 -5.80 7.69
C ILE A 39 -0.68 -7.10 8.04
N GLU A 40 -0.03 -8.25 7.90
CA GLU A 40 -0.59 -9.54 8.33
C GLU A 40 -0.69 -9.66 9.85
N ARG A 41 0.05 -8.81 10.58
CA ARG A 41 0.15 -8.82 12.04
C ARG A 41 -0.65 -7.69 12.70
N ALA A 42 -1.29 -6.82 11.92
CA ALA A 42 -2.05 -5.71 12.47
C ALA A 42 -3.34 -6.22 13.16
N PRO A 43 -3.78 -5.58 14.26
CA PRO A 43 -5.02 -5.95 14.92
C PRO A 43 -6.21 -5.67 13.98
N ARG A 44 -7.12 -6.65 13.89
CA ARG A 44 -8.29 -6.65 13.00
C ARG A 44 -9.16 -5.40 13.14
N TRP A 45 -8.85 -4.36 12.37
CA TRP A 45 -9.70 -3.17 12.22
C TRP A 45 -10.58 -3.33 10.99
N THR A 46 -11.77 -2.73 11.00
CA THR A 46 -12.72 -2.75 9.88
C THR A 46 -12.15 -2.15 8.58
N VAL A 47 -11.07 -1.36 8.68
CA VAL A 47 -10.32 -0.78 7.55
C VAL A 47 -9.39 -1.81 6.88
N GLU A 48 -9.02 -2.90 7.56
CA GLU A 48 -8.09 -3.91 7.04
C GLU A 48 -8.61 -4.62 5.80
N LYS A 49 -9.85 -5.11 5.76
CA LYS A 49 -10.28 -5.98 4.64
C LYS A 49 -10.17 -5.29 3.29
N GLU A 50 -10.60 -4.04 3.21
CA GLU A 50 -10.52 -3.25 1.98
C GLU A 50 -9.07 -2.90 1.65
N LEU A 51 -8.27 -2.53 2.64
CA LEU A 51 -6.86 -2.20 2.48
C LEU A 51 -6.03 -3.42 2.04
N ILE A 52 -6.22 -4.56 2.68
CA ILE A 52 -5.58 -5.85 2.35
C ILE A 52 -5.97 -6.26 0.93
N THR A 53 -7.26 -6.24 0.59
CA THR A 53 -7.72 -6.57 -0.77
C THR A 53 -7.08 -5.62 -1.80
N PHE A 54 -7.00 -4.33 -1.48
CA PHE A 54 -6.34 -3.35 -2.33
C PHE A 54 -4.85 -3.67 -2.51
N LEU A 55 -4.12 -3.96 -1.43
CA LEU A 55 -2.69 -4.26 -1.49
C LEU A 55 -2.40 -5.57 -2.20
N GLN A 56 -3.18 -6.62 -1.97
CA GLN A 56 -3.11 -7.87 -2.73
C GLN A 56 -3.31 -7.63 -4.23
N SER A 57 -4.22 -6.73 -4.61
CA SER A 57 -4.40 -6.35 -6.02
C SER A 57 -3.19 -5.61 -6.62
N LYS A 58 -2.30 -5.07 -5.78
CA LYS A 58 -1.08 -4.33 -6.15
C LYS A 58 0.21 -5.07 -5.82
N GLU A 59 0.15 -6.26 -5.23
CA GLU A 59 1.29 -7.02 -4.71
C GLU A 59 2.43 -7.11 -5.73
N ARG A 60 2.15 -7.61 -6.94
CA ARG A 60 3.16 -7.67 -8.02
C ARG A 60 3.83 -6.33 -8.35
N LYS A 61 3.08 -5.23 -8.27
CA LYS A 61 3.64 -3.88 -8.52
C LYS A 61 4.47 -3.39 -7.34
N ILE A 62 4.03 -3.70 -6.13
CA ILE A 62 4.78 -3.41 -4.90
C ILE A 62 6.09 -4.20 -4.94
N ASP A 63 6.08 -5.50 -5.21
CA ASP A 63 7.27 -6.36 -5.21
C ASP A 63 8.27 -6.00 -6.30
N SER A 64 7.79 -5.56 -7.46
CA SER A 64 8.65 -5.16 -8.60
C SER A 64 9.28 -3.77 -8.46
N GLY A 65 9.00 -3.03 -7.38
CA GLY A 65 9.53 -1.67 -7.22
C GLY A 65 8.81 -0.60 -8.01
N TYR A 66 7.63 -0.89 -8.58
CA TYR A 66 6.88 0.08 -9.41
C TYR A 66 6.62 1.41 -8.68
N TYR A 67 6.48 1.37 -7.36
CA TYR A 67 6.19 2.52 -6.51
C TYR A 67 7.43 3.12 -5.83
N ASP A 68 8.65 2.63 -6.10
CA ASP A 68 9.87 3.09 -5.41
C ASP A 68 10.31 4.52 -5.79
N GLY A 69 9.51 5.23 -6.61
CA GLY A 69 9.83 6.58 -7.11
C GLY A 69 11.01 6.62 -8.09
N LYS A 70 11.79 5.54 -8.17
CA LYS A 70 12.72 5.25 -9.25
C LYS A 70 11.87 4.94 -10.46
N LYS A 71 11.87 5.81 -11.48
CA LYS A 71 11.28 5.49 -12.78
C LYS A 71 11.95 4.21 -13.28
N HIS A 72 11.30 3.06 -13.11
CA HIS A 72 11.70 1.87 -13.85
C HIS A 72 11.42 2.22 -15.31
N ALA A 73 12.48 2.50 -16.06
CA ALA A 73 12.40 2.48 -17.51
C ALA A 73 11.96 1.06 -17.87
N SER A 74 10.75 0.99 -18.43
CA SER A 74 10.15 -0.16 -19.07
C SER A 74 11.14 -0.96 -19.90
#